data_AF-A0A430AIB0-F1
#
_entry.id   AF-A0A430AIB0-F1
#
_cell.length_a   1.000
_cell.length_b   1.000
_cell.length_c   1.000
_cell.angle_alpha   90.00
_cell.angle_beta   90.00
_cell.angle_gamma   90.00
#
_symmetry.space_group_name_H-M   'P 1'
#
loop_
_entity.id
_entity.type
_entity.pdbx_description
1 polymer ?
#
loop_
_entity_poly.entity_id
_entity_poly.type
_entity_poly.pdbx_seq_one_letter_code
_entity_poly.pdbx_strand_id
1 'polypeptide(L)'
;MTVSKIGYAYTTEDREYLTKELEGLGIYGCDQIAIETDSEGSATHPHKELDMIMEKIGENDSLIVYELLCLGKSVIQLADFVKELEDKGATLVIIHKEGKLAELDDETYIAFIKKMAEMEKMIIRERTSRGLEEARRHGRVGGRPKISEETVARIRFLYEHNKYTLRQIAEECDISLGTAYKYIQEK
;
A
#
# COMPACT_ATOMS: atom_id res chain seq x y z
N MET A 1 21.69 -22.16 8.25
CA MET A 1 21.31 -20.94 7.49
C MET A 1 22.03 -19.79 8.17
N THR A 2 22.76 -18.98 7.40
CA THR A 2 23.48 -17.81 7.92
C THR A 2 22.47 -16.71 8.18
N VAL A 3 22.38 -16.27 9.44
CA VAL A 3 21.61 -15.08 9.84
C VAL A 3 22.26 -13.86 9.21
N SER A 4 21.52 -13.12 8.37
CA SER A 4 22.01 -11.90 7.74
C SER A 4 21.47 -10.64 8.41
N LYS A 5 22.37 -9.66 8.61
CA LYS A 5 22.06 -8.29 9.03
C LYS A 5 22.11 -7.37 7.81
N ILE A 6 20.94 -6.99 7.33
CA ILE A 6 20.77 -6.15 6.13
C ILE A 6 20.47 -4.72 6.58
N GLY A 7 21.40 -3.80 6.39
CA GLY A 7 21.20 -2.38 6.62
C GLY A 7 20.45 -1.73 5.47
N TYR A 8 19.55 -0.80 5.78
CA TYR A 8 18.84 0.01 4.78
C TYR A 8 18.90 1.49 5.17
N ALA A 9 19.28 2.32 4.22
CA ALA A 9 19.33 3.78 4.33
C ALA A 9 18.61 4.42 3.14
N TYR A 10 18.16 5.66 3.30
CA TYR A 10 17.47 6.40 2.25
C TYR A 10 18.19 7.71 1.94
N THR A 11 18.53 7.92 0.68
CA THR A 11 19.22 9.15 0.26
C THR A 11 18.26 10.33 0.31
N THR A 12 18.48 11.21 1.27
CA THR A 12 17.81 12.51 1.37
C THR A 12 18.69 13.63 0.78
N GLU A 13 18.10 14.78 0.45
CA GLU A 13 18.87 16.00 0.14
C GLU A 13 19.77 16.41 1.32
N ASP A 14 19.37 16.08 2.54
CA ASP A 14 20.16 16.23 3.76
C ASP A 14 21.29 15.18 3.80
N ARG A 15 22.49 15.61 3.42
CA ARG A 15 23.70 14.77 3.45
C ARG A 15 24.20 14.49 4.87
N GLU A 16 23.88 15.35 5.84
CA GLU A 16 24.26 15.12 7.24
C GLU A 16 23.45 13.98 7.82
N TYR A 17 22.15 13.92 7.52
CA TYR A 17 21.29 12.82 7.92
C TYR A 17 21.74 11.48 7.33
N LEU A 18 21.97 11.41 6.01
CA LEU A 18 22.48 10.20 5.36
C LEU A 18 23.79 9.72 5.98
N THR A 19 24.68 10.66 6.35
CA THR A 19 25.94 10.31 7.02
C THR A 19 25.68 9.63 8.37
N LYS A 20 24.75 10.15 9.18
CA LYS A 20 24.35 9.53 10.46
C LYS A 20 23.74 8.14 10.27
N GLU A 21 22.92 7.96 9.25
CA GLU A 21 22.34 6.66 8.93
C GLU A 21 23.43 5.62 8.64
N LEU A 22 24.33 5.95 7.71
CA LEU A 22 25.41 5.06 7.30
C LEU A 22 26.40 4.77 8.44
N GLU A 23 26.74 5.77 9.24
CA GLU A 23 27.57 5.59 10.44
C GLU A 23 26.90 4.67 11.45
N GLY A 24 25.61 4.87 11.74
CA GLY A 24 24.85 4.02 12.65
C GLY A 24 24.79 2.57 12.17
N LEU A 25 24.48 2.35 10.90
CA LEU A 25 24.44 1.03 10.28
C LEU A 25 25.82 0.34 10.30
N GLY A 26 26.89 1.11 10.08
CA GLY A 26 28.27 0.64 10.17
C GLY A 26 28.66 0.23 11.59
N ILE A 27 28.31 1.04 12.60
CA ILE A 27 28.55 0.75 14.02
C ILE A 27 27.78 -0.48 14.49
N TYR A 28 26.55 -0.66 14.01
CA TYR A 28 25.74 -1.85 14.33
C TYR A 28 26.34 -3.15 13.77
N GLY A 29 27.13 -3.05 12.70
CA GLY A 29 27.80 -4.17 12.05
C GLY A 29 26.87 -4.93 11.10
N CYS A 30 26.26 -4.22 10.15
CA CYS A 30 25.48 -4.82 9.06
C CYS A 30 26.41 -5.56 8.07
N ASP A 31 25.98 -6.72 7.56
CA ASP A 31 26.74 -7.50 6.58
C ASP A 31 26.72 -6.84 5.19
N GLN A 32 25.61 -6.19 4.88
CA GLN A 32 25.39 -5.42 3.66
C GLN A 32 24.55 -4.20 3.99
N ILE A 33 24.73 -3.11 3.25
CA ILE A 33 23.94 -1.88 3.37
C ILE A 33 23.39 -1.54 1.98
N ALA A 34 22.07 -1.50 1.86
CA ALA A 34 21.38 -0.99 0.68
C ALA A 34 21.05 0.48 0.88
N ILE A 35 21.22 1.28 -0.17
CA ILE A 35 20.95 2.72 -0.15
C ILE A 35 19.92 3.01 -1.22
N GLU A 36 18.70 3.36 -0.79
CA GLU A 36 17.66 3.82 -1.69
C GLU A 36 17.98 5.24 -2.17
N THR A 37 17.74 5.54 -3.45
CA THR A 37 18.00 6.87 -4.02
C THR A 37 16.85 7.31 -4.90
N ASP A 38 16.40 8.55 -4.70
CA ASP A 38 15.48 9.22 -5.62
C ASP A 38 16.19 9.48 -6.96
N SER A 39 16.05 8.54 -7.91
CA SER A 39 16.46 8.75 -9.29
C SER A 39 15.39 9.50 -10.08
N GLU A 40 15.79 10.32 -11.04
CA GLU A 40 14.88 10.93 -12.02
C GLU A 40 14.16 9.82 -12.82
N GLY A 41 12.98 9.41 -12.35
CA GLY A 41 12.24 8.22 -12.81
C GLY A 41 11.52 7.44 -11.69
N SER A 42 11.84 7.75 -10.43
CA SER A 42 11.34 7.15 -9.18
C SER A 42 9.81 7.25 -8.97
N ALA A 43 9.12 8.15 -9.70
CA ALA A 43 7.67 8.35 -9.58
C ALA A 43 6.83 7.07 -9.80
N THR A 44 7.41 6.04 -10.42
CA THR A 44 6.75 4.76 -10.66
C THR A 44 7.09 3.68 -9.62
N HIS A 45 8.27 3.72 -9.00
CA HIS A 45 8.77 2.70 -8.03
C HIS A 45 9.78 3.33 -7.04
N PRO A 46 9.32 4.00 -5.97
CA PRO A 46 10.19 4.76 -5.06
C PRO A 46 10.98 3.94 -4.03
N HIS A 47 10.83 2.61 -4.03
CA HIS A 47 11.39 1.72 -2.98
C HIS A 47 12.03 0.45 -3.56
N LYS A 48 12.76 0.59 -4.67
CA LYS A 48 13.30 -0.55 -5.41
C LYS A 48 14.28 -1.39 -4.59
N GLU A 49 15.18 -0.74 -3.84
CA GLU A 49 16.15 -1.45 -3.01
C GLU A 49 15.45 -2.13 -1.83
N LEU A 50 14.46 -1.47 -1.22
CA LEU A 50 13.67 -2.06 -0.16
C LEU A 50 12.88 -3.29 -0.64
N ASP A 51 12.29 -3.22 -1.83
CA ASP A 51 11.57 -4.34 -2.45
C ASP A 51 12.51 -5.53 -2.71
N MET A 52 13.74 -5.27 -3.21
CA MET A 52 14.75 -6.32 -3.40
C MET A 52 15.20 -6.97 -2.09
N ILE A 53 15.27 -6.21 -1.00
CA ILE A 53 15.51 -6.78 0.34
C ILE A 53 14.35 -7.69 0.71
N MET A 54 13.10 -7.23 0.58
CA MET A 54 11.91 -8.01 0.93
C MET A 54 11.78 -9.30 0.12
N GLU A 55 12.24 -9.34 -1.13
CA GLU A 55 12.29 -10.56 -1.94
C GLU A 55 13.29 -11.60 -1.42
N LYS A 56 14.40 -11.16 -0.81
CA LYS A 56 15.52 -12.02 -0.42
C LYS A 56 15.54 -12.37 1.06
N ILE A 57 14.98 -11.51 1.91
CA ILE A 57 15.02 -11.67 3.35
C ILE A 57 14.26 -12.93 3.79
N GLY A 58 14.87 -13.70 4.68
CA GLY A 58 14.36 -14.99 5.14
C GLY A 58 14.27 -15.11 6.66
N GLU A 59 14.01 -16.34 7.09
CA GLU A 59 13.81 -16.65 8.50
C GLU A 59 15.09 -16.40 9.31
N ASN A 60 14.94 -15.69 10.44
CA ASN A 60 15.99 -15.21 11.35
C ASN A 60 16.87 -14.08 10.82
N ASP A 61 16.65 -13.58 9.60
CA ASP A 61 17.35 -12.39 9.12
C ASP A 61 16.87 -11.13 9.85
N SER A 62 17.68 -10.08 9.82
CA SER A 62 17.35 -8.78 10.40
C SER A 62 17.47 -7.68 9.35
N LEU A 63 16.42 -6.86 9.23
CA LEU A 63 16.48 -5.57 8.56
C LEU A 63 16.81 -4.50 9.59
N ILE A 64 17.91 -3.78 9.39
CA ILE A 64 18.40 -2.76 10.30
C ILE A 64 18.23 -1.40 9.64
N VAL A 65 17.60 -0.50 10.36
CA VAL A 65 17.42 0.89 9.95
C VAL A 65 17.95 1.83 11.03
N TYR A 66 18.44 3.00 10.63
CA TYR A 66 18.82 4.02 11.59
C TYR A 66 17.58 4.53 12.34
N GLU A 67 16.56 4.94 11.62
CA GLU A 67 15.25 5.35 12.13
C GLU A 67 14.13 4.84 11.22
N LEU A 68 12.89 4.81 11.71
CA LEU A 68 11.74 4.40 10.90
C LEU A 68 11.47 5.31 9.70
N LEU A 69 11.93 6.56 9.75
CA LEU A 69 11.68 7.57 8.70
C LEU A 69 12.27 7.16 7.34
N CYS A 70 13.41 6.45 7.34
CA CYS A 70 14.08 6.04 6.11
C CYS A 70 13.22 5.11 5.24
N LEU A 71 12.26 4.39 5.84
CA LEU A 71 11.37 3.49 5.11
C LEU A 71 10.37 4.23 4.21
N GLY A 72 10.16 5.53 4.42
CA GLY A 72 9.24 6.36 3.61
C GLY A 72 7.77 5.94 3.72
N LYS A 73 7.39 5.24 4.80
CA LYS A 73 6.05 4.66 4.99
C LYS A 73 5.22 5.50 5.95
N SER A 74 3.93 5.69 5.63
CA SER A 74 2.93 6.11 6.62
C SER A 74 2.78 5.09 7.75
N VAL A 75 2.20 5.47 8.89
CA VAL A 75 2.04 4.56 10.05
C VAL A 75 1.25 3.29 9.66
N ILE A 76 0.23 3.42 8.81
CA ILE A 76 -0.50 2.28 8.26
C ILE A 76 0.39 1.37 7.42
N GLN A 77 1.12 1.94 6.46
CA GLN A 77 2.03 1.18 5.58
C GLN A 77 3.17 0.54 6.38
N LEU A 78 3.66 1.20 7.43
CA LEU A 78 4.71 0.70 8.28
C LEU A 78 4.24 -0.52 9.07
N ALA A 79 3.04 -0.47 9.65
CA ALA A 79 2.48 -1.63 10.36
C ALA A 79 2.26 -2.82 9.42
N ASP A 80 1.81 -2.58 8.20
CA ASP A 80 1.63 -3.63 7.19
C ASP A 80 3.00 -4.21 6.74
N PHE A 81 4.02 -3.36 6.58
CA PHE A 81 5.39 -3.76 6.24
C PHE A 81 6.06 -4.59 7.35
N VAL A 82 5.94 -4.17 8.61
CA VAL A 82 6.48 -4.93 9.74
C VAL A 82 5.83 -6.30 9.84
N LYS A 83 4.52 -6.38 9.59
CA LYS A 83 3.82 -7.67 9.54
C LYS A 83 4.38 -8.55 8.42
N GLU A 84 4.65 -8.01 7.24
CA GLU A 84 5.24 -8.77 6.14
C GLU A 84 6.63 -9.32 6.48
N LEU A 85 7.46 -8.53 7.18
CA LEU A 85 8.75 -8.99 7.70
C LEU A 85 8.60 -10.13 8.70
N GLU A 86 7.68 -9.99 9.67
CA GLU A 86 7.40 -11.01 10.68
C GLU A 86 6.86 -12.31 10.04
N ASP A 87 5.99 -12.20 9.03
CA ASP A 87 5.44 -13.34 8.28
C ASP A 87 6.55 -14.10 7.52
N LYS A 88 7.66 -13.43 7.18
CA LYS A 88 8.88 -14.04 6.61
C LYS A 88 9.85 -14.59 7.67
N GLY A 89 9.55 -14.41 8.95
CA GLY A 89 10.41 -14.79 10.07
C GLY A 89 11.61 -13.87 10.27
N ALA A 90 11.59 -12.67 9.68
CA ALA A 90 12.64 -11.67 9.82
C ALA A 90 12.31 -10.66 10.93
N THR A 91 13.33 -10.00 11.46
CA THR A 91 13.20 -8.99 12.52
C THR A 91 13.54 -7.60 12.00
N LEU A 92 12.77 -6.58 12.42
CA LEU A 92 13.14 -5.18 12.21
C LEU A 92 13.90 -4.66 13.43
N VAL A 93 15.08 -4.08 13.20
CA VAL A 93 15.91 -3.45 14.22
C VAL A 93 16.01 -1.96 13.96
N ILE A 94 15.83 -1.15 15.01
CA ILE A 94 15.82 0.31 14.91
C ILE A 94 16.93 0.87 15.81
N ILE A 95 17.95 1.45 15.20
CA ILE A 95 19.15 1.91 15.93
C ILE A 95 18.87 3.15 16.78
N HIS A 96 18.10 4.09 16.26
CA HIS A 96 17.85 5.38 16.87
C HIS A 96 16.36 5.62 17.07
N LYS A 97 16.02 6.07 18.29
CA LYS A 97 14.67 6.46 18.70
C LYS A 97 14.79 7.73 19.51
N GLU A 98 13.93 8.70 19.25
CA GLU A 98 14.00 10.01 19.91
C GLU A 98 13.11 10.11 21.17
N GLY A 99 13.51 10.99 22.08
CA GLY A 99 12.71 11.39 23.24
C GLY A 99 12.31 10.22 24.14
N LYS A 100 11.03 10.13 24.50
CA LYS A 100 10.51 9.06 25.37
C LYS A 100 10.50 7.68 24.70
N LEU A 101 10.69 7.60 23.38
CA LEU A 101 10.73 6.34 22.66
C LEU A 101 12.11 5.66 22.76
N ALA A 102 13.15 6.42 23.17
CA ALA A 102 14.50 5.90 23.38
C ALA A 102 14.58 4.79 24.44
N GLU A 103 13.66 4.79 25.41
CA GLU A 103 13.60 3.80 26.48
C GLU A 103 12.88 2.51 26.07
N LEU A 104 12.20 2.50 24.92
CA LEU A 104 11.46 1.33 24.44
C LEU A 104 12.39 0.37 23.72
N ASP A 105 12.22 -0.93 23.98
CA ASP A 105 12.77 -1.97 23.11
C ASP A 105 12.06 -1.98 21.74
N ASP A 106 12.62 -2.73 20.78
CA ASP A 106 12.09 -2.76 19.41
C ASP A 106 10.70 -3.39 19.34
N GLU A 107 10.45 -4.45 20.13
CA GLU A 107 9.16 -5.13 20.19
C GLU A 107 8.05 -4.19 20.68
N THR A 108 8.29 -3.47 21.77
CA THR A 108 7.36 -2.50 22.35
C THR A 108 7.15 -1.33 21.41
N TYR A 109 8.21 -0.84 20.76
CA TYR A 109 8.08 0.26 19.81
C TYR A 109 7.25 -0.15 18.58
N ILE A 110 7.49 -1.34 18.03
CA ILE A 110 6.72 -1.91 16.93
C ILE A 110 5.25 -2.12 17.35
N ALA A 111 5.00 -2.66 18.54
CA ALA A 111 3.65 -2.85 19.06
C ALA A 111 2.90 -1.51 19.17
N PHE A 112 3.57 -0.45 19.63
CA PHE A 112 3.03 0.91 19.67
C PHE A 112 2.66 1.41 18.26
N ILE A 113 3.55 1.25 17.28
CA ILE A 113 3.28 1.61 15.88
C ILE A 113 2.07 0.86 15.32
N LYS A 114 1.98 -0.46 15.57
CA LYS A 114 0.82 -1.27 15.16
C LYS A 114 -0.49 -0.74 15.76
N LYS A 115 -0.49 -0.33 17.03
CA LYS A 115 -1.66 0.29 17.67
C LYS A 115 -2.01 1.65 17.09
N MET A 116 -1.02 2.48 16.78
CA MET A 116 -1.23 3.75 16.09
C MET A 116 -1.85 3.55 14.70
N ALA A 117 -1.41 2.53 13.97
CA ALA A 117 -1.99 2.18 12.66
C ALA A 117 -3.44 1.72 12.76
N GLU A 118 -3.80 0.90 13.76
CA GLU A 118 -5.18 0.50 14.02
C GLU A 118 -6.07 1.72 14.31
N MET A 119 -5.59 2.65 15.15
CA MET A 119 -6.30 3.88 15.49
C MET A 119 -6.48 4.77 14.26
N GLU A 120 -5.46 4.94 13.43
CA GLU A 120 -5.55 5.75 12.21
C GLU A 120 -6.54 5.13 11.20
N LYS A 121 -6.49 3.80 11.00
CA LYS A 121 -7.47 3.06 10.17
C LYS A 121 -8.90 3.29 10.67
N MET A 122 -9.10 3.30 11.99
CA MET A 122 -10.41 3.58 12.59
C MET A 122 -10.88 5.02 12.31
N ILE A 123 -10.02 6.02 12.53
CA ILE A 123 -10.33 7.43 12.31
C ILE A 123 -10.69 7.70 10.84
N ILE A 124 -9.92 7.13 9.89
CA ILE A 124 -10.20 7.26 8.45
C ILE A 124 -11.58 6.70 8.14
N ARG A 125 -11.88 5.47 8.60
CA ARG A 125 -13.19 4.83 8.37
C ARG A 125 -14.34 5.66 8.91
N GLU A 126 -14.20 6.19 10.12
CA GLU A 126 -15.23 7.02 10.73
C GLU A 126 -15.47 8.30 9.93
N ARG A 127 -14.40 9.02 9.55
CA ARG A 127 -14.49 10.23 8.73
C ARG A 127 -15.14 9.95 7.38
N THR A 128 -14.72 8.87 6.70
CA THR A 128 -15.31 8.46 5.42
C THR A 128 -16.79 8.12 5.57
N SER A 129 -17.16 7.36 6.61
CA SER A 129 -18.56 7.00 6.87
C SER A 129 -19.44 8.22 7.09
N ARG A 130 -18.99 9.17 7.93
CA ARG A 130 -19.71 10.42 8.19
C ARG A 130 -19.87 11.25 6.92
N GLY A 131 -18.81 11.42 6.14
CA GLY A 131 -18.86 12.15 4.87
C GLY A 131 -19.76 11.50 3.82
N LEU A 132 -19.78 10.17 3.75
CA LEU A 132 -20.70 9.43 2.86
C LEU A 132 -22.15 9.58 3.30
N GLU A 133 -22.43 9.55 4.60
CA GLU A 133 -23.78 9.77 5.13
C GLU A 133 -24.27 11.19 4.82
N GLU A 134 -23.44 12.20 5.05
CA GLU A 134 -23.75 13.59 4.70
C GLU A 134 -24.01 13.77 3.20
N ALA A 135 -23.15 13.21 2.35
CA ALA A 135 -23.35 13.28 0.91
C ALA A 135 -24.65 12.59 0.46
N ARG A 136 -25.02 11.46 1.08
CA ARG A 136 -26.30 10.77 0.83
C ARG A 136 -27.50 11.62 1.24
N ARG A 137 -27.42 12.34 2.38
CA ARG A 137 -28.46 13.30 2.79
C ARG A 137 -28.64 14.43 1.78
N HIS A 138 -27.57 14.81 1.08
CA HIS A 138 -27.59 15.77 -0.04
C HIS A 138 -27.93 15.15 -1.41
N GLY A 139 -28.43 13.90 -1.44
CA GLY A 139 -28.90 13.25 -2.67
C GLY A 139 -27.82 12.51 -3.47
N ARG A 140 -26.57 12.43 -2.98
CA ARG A 140 -25.54 11.62 -3.63
C ARG A 140 -25.80 10.13 -3.43
N VAL A 141 -26.09 9.41 -4.52
CA VAL A 141 -26.32 7.95 -4.49
C VAL A 141 -25.02 7.17 -4.23
N GLY A 142 -23.91 7.61 -4.83
CA GLY A 142 -22.62 6.90 -4.78
C GLY A 142 -22.57 5.65 -5.67
N GLY A 143 -21.47 4.89 -5.60
CA GLY A 143 -21.26 3.68 -6.41
C GLY A 143 -20.91 3.93 -7.89
N ARG A 144 -20.78 2.85 -8.66
CA ARG A 144 -20.54 2.92 -10.11
C ARG A 144 -21.78 3.50 -10.80
N PRO A 145 -21.65 4.53 -11.67
CA PRO A 145 -22.77 5.04 -12.44
C PRO A 145 -23.47 3.92 -13.21
N LYS A 146 -24.80 3.93 -13.22
CA LYS A 146 -25.58 3.05 -14.09
C LYS A 146 -25.39 3.50 -15.54
N ILE A 147 -25.47 2.56 -16.48
CA ILE A 147 -25.59 2.90 -17.90
C ILE A 147 -26.92 3.62 -18.13
N SER A 148 -27.02 4.44 -19.18
CA SER A 148 -28.22 5.22 -19.43
C SER A 148 -29.42 4.31 -19.76
N GLU A 149 -30.62 4.77 -19.41
CA GLU A 149 -31.86 4.07 -19.77
C GLU A 149 -32.00 3.90 -21.29
N GLU A 150 -31.45 4.83 -22.08
CA GLU A 150 -31.38 4.72 -23.54
C GLU A 150 -30.53 3.53 -23.98
N THR A 151 -29.34 3.36 -23.39
CA THR A 151 -28.48 2.21 -23.67
C THR A 151 -29.17 0.90 -23.22
N VAL A 152 -29.84 0.89 -22.06
CA VAL A 152 -30.62 -0.28 -21.61
C VAL A 152 -31.73 -0.64 -22.60
N ALA A 153 -32.50 0.36 -23.05
CA ALA A 153 -33.55 0.17 -24.04
C ALA A 153 -32.99 -0.33 -25.37
N ARG A 154 -31.83 0.20 -25.81
CA ARG A 154 -31.14 -0.22 -27.03
C ARG A 154 -30.67 -1.68 -26.94
N ILE A 155 -30.06 -2.09 -25.82
CA ILE A 155 -29.65 -3.48 -25.57
C ILE A 155 -30.85 -4.42 -25.70
N ARG A 156 -31.96 -4.10 -25.02
CA ARG A 156 -33.18 -4.94 -25.00
C ARG A 156 -33.82 -5.00 -26.40
N PHE A 157 -33.92 -3.87 -27.09
CA PHE A 157 -34.43 -3.81 -28.46
C PHE A 157 -33.59 -4.65 -29.43
N LEU A 158 -32.26 -4.52 -29.37
CA LEU A 158 -31.34 -5.28 -30.22
C LEU A 158 -31.38 -6.78 -29.95
N TYR A 159 -31.72 -7.21 -28.74
CA TYR A 159 -31.89 -8.61 -28.39
C TYR A 159 -33.24 -9.19 -28.88
N GLU A 160 -34.34 -8.43 -28.71
CA GLU A 160 -35.69 -8.92 -29.01
C GLU A 160 -36.05 -8.88 -30.50
N HIS A 161 -35.68 -7.80 -31.21
CA HIS A 161 -36.18 -7.53 -32.57
C HIS A 161 -35.18 -7.89 -33.67
N ASN A 162 -33.98 -8.31 -33.28
CA ASN A 162 -32.82 -8.39 -34.14
C ASN A 162 -32.04 -9.63 -33.65
N LYS A 163 -31.74 -10.61 -34.51
CA LYS A 163 -31.04 -11.87 -34.12
C LYS A 163 -29.55 -11.64 -33.81
N TYR A 164 -29.22 -10.63 -33.03
CA TYR A 164 -27.86 -10.26 -32.67
C TYR A 164 -27.40 -11.14 -31.52
N THR A 165 -26.15 -11.60 -31.62
CA THR A 165 -25.49 -12.28 -30.51
C THR A 165 -25.15 -11.28 -29.41
N LEU A 166 -25.02 -11.75 -28.17
CA LEU A 166 -24.63 -10.92 -27.02
C LEU A 166 -23.32 -10.13 -27.27
N ARG A 167 -22.40 -10.72 -28.05
CA ARG A 167 -21.14 -10.08 -28.41
C ARG A 167 -21.33 -8.91 -29.37
N GLN A 168 -22.21 -9.05 -30.35
CA GLN A 168 -22.55 -7.97 -31.27
C GLN A 168 -23.30 -6.84 -30.55
N ILE A 169 -24.18 -7.16 -29.58
CA ILE A 169 -24.85 -6.15 -28.77
C ILE A 169 -23.86 -5.38 -27.90
N ALA A 170 -22.89 -6.08 -27.32
CA ALA A 170 -21.83 -5.47 -26.51
C ALA A 170 -20.96 -4.50 -27.33
N GLU A 171 -20.57 -4.89 -28.54
CA GLU A 171 -19.81 -4.04 -29.47
C GLU A 171 -20.63 -2.83 -29.95
N GLU A 172 -21.89 -3.04 -30.35
CA GLU A 172 -22.76 -1.99 -30.88
C GLU A 172 -23.14 -0.93 -29.82
N CYS A 173 -23.27 -1.35 -28.56
CA CYS A 173 -23.62 -0.47 -27.45
C CYS A 173 -22.41 0.06 -26.67
N ASP A 174 -21.18 -0.26 -27.08
CA ASP A 174 -19.93 0.07 -26.41
C ASP A 174 -19.92 -0.29 -24.90
N ILE A 175 -20.30 -1.53 -24.60
CA ILE A 175 -20.37 -2.07 -23.23
C ILE A 175 -19.69 -3.43 -23.14
N SER A 176 -19.39 -3.86 -21.92
CA SER A 176 -18.87 -5.21 -21.71
C SER A 176 -19.96 -6.28 -21.93
N LEU A 177 -19.54 -7.48 -22.37
CA LEU A 177 -20.43 -8.63 -22.54
C LEU A 177 -21.24 -8.95 -21.28
N GLY A 178 -20.61 -8.84 -20.10
CA GLY A 178 -21.28 -9.05 -18.82
C GLY A 178 -22.36 -8.00 -18.53
N THR A 179 -22.16 -6.76 -18.98
CA THR A 179 -23.17 -5.69 -18.86
C THR A 179 -24.35 -5.96 -19.79
N ALA A 180 -24.09 -6.33 -21.06
CA ALA A 180 -25.14 -6.72 -22.00
C ALA A 180 -25.97 -7.90 -21.46
N TYR A 181 -25.31 -8.96 -20.99
CA TYR A 181 -25.98 -10.12 -20.41
C TYR A 181 -26.83 -9.77 -19.18
N LYS A 182 -26.30 -8.95 -18.27
CA LYS A 182 -27.00 -8.51 -17.05
C LYS A 182 -28.35 -7.84 -17.38
N TYR A 183 -28.36 -6.85 -18.28
CA TYR A 183 -29.57 -6.06 -18.57
C TYR A 183 -30.59 -6.78 -19.48
N ILE A 184 -30.21 -7.90 -20.09
CA ILE A 184 -31.13 -8.81 -20.78
C ILE A 184 -31.83 -9.75 -19.77
N GLN A 185 -31.19 -10.08 -18.64
CA GLN A 185 -31.76 -10.98 -17.62
C GLN A 185 -32.54 -10.24 -16.51
N GLU A 186 -32.13 -9.02 -16.15
CA GLU A 186 -32.90 -8.17 -15.26
C GLU A 186 -34.19 -7.71 -15.99
N LYS A 187 -35.35 -8.29 -15.64
CA LYS A 187 -36.68 -7.82 -16.09
C LYS A 187 -37.06 -6.54 -15.36
#